data_AF-A0A9X1UWG1-F1
#
_entry.id   AF-A0A9X1UWG1-F1
#
_cell.length_a   1.000
_cell.length_b   1.000
_cell.length_c   1.000
_cell.angle_alpha   90.00
_cell.angle_beta   90.00
_cell.angle_gamma   90.00
#
_symmetry.space_group_name_H-M   'P 1'
#
loop_
_entity.id
_entity.type
_entity.pdbx_description
1 polymer ?
#
loop_
_entity_poly.entity_id
_entity_poly.type
_entity_poly.pdbx_seq_one_letter_code
_entity_poly.pdbx_strand_id
1 'polypeptide(L)'
;MLKQQDYILNTQEEYKQIDSVKKMIQDIHESGNFFHLSLKTLELIRRFNMLFVRVFEKNDESPSVFNQLVILSHHLEEQLLREN
;
A
#
# COMPACT_ATOMS: atom_id res chain seq x y z
N MET A 1 14.99 23.22 -16.27
CA MET A 1 14.42 21.86 -16.27
C MET A 1 14.56 21.25 -14.87
N LEU A 2 13.79 21.72 -13.87
CA LEU A 2 13.86 21.24 -12.47
C LEU A 2 12.73 20.26 -12.09
N LYS A 3 11.61 20.26 -12.82
CA LYS A 3 10.39 19.50 -12.45
C LYS A 3 10.50 17.97 -12.58
N GLN A 4 11.42 17.48 -13.41
CA GLN A 4 11.47 16.05 -13.74
C GLN A 4 12.18 15.24 -12.65
N GLN A 5 13.11 15.87 -11.93
CA GLN A 5 13.90 15.21 -10.89
C GLN A 5 13.09 15.04 -9.59
N ASP A 6 12.32 16.06 -9.20
CA ASP A 6 11.38 16.00 -8.08
C ASP A 6 10.27 14.95 -8.30
N TYR A 7 9.77 14.83 -9.53
CA TYR A 7 8.76 13.83 -9.88
C TYR A 7 9.29 12.39 -9.73
N ILE A 8 10.53 12.13 -10.21
CA ILE A 8 11.17 10.81 -10.09
C ILE A 8 11.43 10.43 -8.62
N LEU A 9 11.83 11.39 -7.79
CA LEU A 9 12.04 11.20 -6.36
C LEU A 9 10.74 10.80 -5.65
N ASN A 10 9.65 11.52 -5.90
CA ASN A 10 8.34 11.21 -5.31
C ASN A 10 7.86 9.80 -5.69
N THR A 11 8.03 9.40 -6.95
CA THR A 11 7.59 8.07 -7.39
C THR A 11 8.37 6.94 -6.72
N GLN A 12 9.67 7.09 -6.46
CA GLN A 12 10.43 6.07 -5.75
C GLN A 12 10.04 5.94 -4.27
N GLU A 13 9.74 7.04 -3.61
CA GLU A 13 9.25 7.02 -2.23
C GLU A 13 7.87 6.36 -2.14
N GLU A 14 6.98 6.66 -3.09
CA GLU A 14 5.66 6.04 -3.21
C GLU A 14 5.77 4.51 -3.40
N TYR A 15 6.68 4.02 -4.24
CA TYR A 15 6.92 2.58 -4.38
C TYR A 15 7.44 1.94 -3.08
N LYS A 16 8.40 2.60 -2.41
CA LYS A 16 8.91 2.10 -1.12
C LYS A 16 7.82 2.02 -0.05
N GLN A 17 6.93 3.01 -0.01
CA GLN A 17 5.80 3.02 0.90
C GLN A 17 4.88 1.82 0.66
N ILE A 18 4.51 1.58 -0.61
CA ILE A 18 3.67 0.45 -0.99
C ILE A 18 4.32 -0.89 -0.60
N ASP A 19 5.62 -1.04 -0.86
CA ASP A 19 6.36 -2.26 -0.51
C ASP A 19 6.47 -2.46 1.01
N SER A 20 6.68 -1.38 1.78
CA SER A 20 6.68 -1.43 3.25
C SER A 20 5.36 -1.99 3.78
N VAL A 21 4.24 -1.46 3.30
CA VAL A 21 2.90 -1.90 3.71
C VAL A 21 2.63 -3.35 3.29
N LYS A 22 3.04 -3.74 2.07
CA LYS A 22 2.94 -5.12 1.61
C LYS A 22 3.68 -6.08 2.55
N LYS A 23 4.88 -5.69 3.00
CA LYS A 23 5.66 -6.49 3.95
C LYS A 23 4.97 -6.58 5.31
N MET A 24 4.45 -5.47 5.85
CA MET A 24 3.70 -5.50 7.12
C MET A 24 2.51 -6.46 7.05
N ILE A 25 1.75 -6.45 5.95
CA ILE A 25 0.63 -7.37 5.74
C ILE A 25 1.10 -8.82 5.72
N GLN A 26 2.22 -9.10 5.06
CA GLN A 26 2.81 -10.44 5.01
C GLN A 26 3.24 -10.90 6.41
N ASP A 27 3.92 -10.05 7.17
CA ASP A 27 4.36 -10.35 8.54
C ASP A 27 3.16 -10.64 9.47
N ILE A 28 2.05 -9.92 9.31
CA ILE A 28 0.79 -10.18 10.04
C ILE A 28 0.19 -11.53 9.68
N HIS A 29 0.23 -11.88 8.39
CA HIS A 29 -0.28 -13.16 7.91
C HIS A 29 0.55 -14.33 8.43
N GLU A 30 1.88 -14.20 8.41
CA GLU A 30 2.83 -15.22 8.88
C GLU A 30 2.80 -15.37 10.41
N SER A 31 2.62 -14.28 11.16
CA SER A 31 2.51 -14.30 12.62
C SER A 31 1.16 -14.79 13.13
N GLY A 32 0.13 -14.86 12.27
CA GLY A 32 -1.24 -15.19 12.67
C GLY A 32 -1.94 -14.06 13.44
N ASN A 33 -1.36 -12.85 13.49
CA ASN A 33 -1.93 -11.71 14.21
C ASN A 33 -3.17 -11.10 13.53
N PHE A 34 -3.55 -11.60 12.35
CA PHE A 34 -4.71 -11.16 11.59
C PHE A 34 -6.02 -11.18 12.42
N PHE A 35 -6.17 -12.11 13.37
CA PHE A 35 -7.37 -12.21 14.21
C PHE A 35 -7.54 -11.05 15.21
N HIS A 36 -6.49 -10.26 15.45
CA HIS A 36 -6.53 -9.11 16.35
C HIS A 36 -6.87 -7.80 15.63
N LEU A 37 -6.88 -7.81 14.30
CA LEU A 37 -7.19 -6.63 13.50
C LEU A 37 -8.69 -6.36 13.45
N SER A 38 -9.05 -5.08 13.38
CA SER A 38 -10.44 -4.68 13.22
C SER A 38 -10.96 -5.05 11.82
N LEU A 39 -12.27 -5.30 11.70
CA LEU A 39 -12.91 -5.54 10.40
C LEU A 39 -12.62 -4.42 9.38
N LYS A 40 -12.48 -3.18 9.87
CA LYS A 40 -12.11 -2.04 9.04
C LYS A 40 -10.72 -2.23 8.45
N THR A 41 -9.74 -2.59 9.27
CA THR A 41 -8.36 -2.85 8.82
C THR A 41 -8.30 -4.03 7.86
N LEU A 42 -9.06 -5.08 8.12
CA LEU A 42 -9.16 -6.23 7.21
C LEU A 42 -9.70 -5.83 5.83
N GLU A 43 -10.71 -4.96 5.78
CA GLU A 43 -11.23 -4.43 4.52
C GLU A 43 -10.22 -3.52 3.81
N LEU A 44 -9.43 -2.74 4.55
CA LEU A 44 -8.35 -1.93 3.96
C LEU A 44 -7.25 -2.81 3.36
N ILE A 45 -6.82 -3.88 4.06
CA ILE A 45 -5.88 -4.89 3.54
C ILE A 45 -6.44 -5.51 2.26
N ARG A 46 -7.71 -5.91 2.25
CA ARG A 46 -8.35 -6.49 1.07
C ARG A 46 -8.33 -5.53 -0.12
N ARG A 47 -8.68 -4.26 0.08
CA ARG A 47 -8.65 -3.22 -0.97
C ARG A 47 -7.22 -2.95 -1.46
N PHE A 48 -6.26 -2.92 -0.54
CA PHE A 48 -4.85 -2.73 -0.86
C PHE A 48 -4.36 -3.85 -1.77
N ASN A 49 -4.60 -5.12 -1.41
CA ASN A 49 -4.20 -6.27 -2.22
C ASN A 49 -4.86 -6.24 -3.61
N MET A 50 -6.13 -5.85 -3.70
CA MET A 50 -6.82 -5.73 -4.98
C MET A 50 -6.19 -4.66 -5.89
N LEU A 51 -5.87 -3.48 -5.34
CA LEU A 51 -5.22 -2.40 -6.08
C LEU A 51 -3.76 -2.75 -6.42
N PHE A 52 -3.04 -3.40 -5.51
CA PHE A 52 -1.67 -3.86 -5.73
C PHE A 52 -1.60 -4.82 -6.93
N VAL A 53 -2.43 -5.87 -6.94
CA VAL A 53 -2.51 -6.81 -8.06
C VAL A 53 -2.86 -6.08 -9.36
N ARG A 54 -3.78 -5.12 -9.30
CA ARG A 54 -4.19 -4.35 -10.49
C ARG A 54 -3.05 -3.53 -11.07
N VAL A 55 -2.28 -2.84 -10.24
CA VAL A 55 -1.15 -2.00 -10.66
C VAL A 55 0.03 -2.86 -11.11
N PHE A 56 0.48 -3.80 -10.28
CA PHE A 56 1.77 -4.48 -10.46
C PHE A 56 1.71 -5.79 -11.22
N GLU A 57 0.59 -6.53 -11.16
CA GLU A 57 0.47 -7.83 -11.84
C GLU A 57 -0.31 -7.72 -13.14
N LYS A 58 -1.34 -6.87 -13.16
CA LYS A 58 -2.15 -6.60 -14.36
C LYS A 58 -1.64 -5.43 -15.20
N ASN A 59 -0.58 -4.75 -14.76
CA ASN A 59 0.04 -3.61 -15.44
C ASN A 59 -0.97 -2.52 -15.81
N ASP A 60 -1.90 -2.18 -14.90
CA ASP A 60 -2.78 -1.03 -15.10
C ASP A 60 -1.98 0.26 -14.93
N GLU A 61 -1.57 0.85 -16.05
CA GLU A 61 -0.78 2.08 -16.12
C GLU A 61 -1.58 3.34 -15.75
N SER A 62 -2.84 3.21 -15.32
CA SER A 62 -3.67 4.35 -14.92
C SER A 62 -3.04 5.11 -13.73
N PRO A 63 -2.65 6.38 -13.90
CA PRO A 63 -2.11 7.19 -12.80
C PRO A 63 -3.11 7.35 -11.64
N SER A 64 -4.41 7.28 -11.94
CA SER A 64 -5.45 7.32 -10.91
C SER A 64 -5.44 6.08 -10.03
N VAL A 65 -5.26 4.89 -10.61
CA VAL A 65 -5.22 3.62 -9.87
C VAL A 65 -3.96 3.56 -9.02
N PHE A 66 -2.82 4.01 -9.56
CA PHE A 66 -1.58 4.14 -8.80
C PHE A 66 -1.74 5.12 -7.62
N ASN A 67 -2.27 6.31 -7.85
CA ASN A 67 -2.50 7.29 -6.78
C ASN A 67 -3.46 6.76 -5.69
N GLN A 68 -4.50 6.01 -6.08
CA GLN A 68 -5.38 5.33 -5.10
C GLN A 68 -4.60 4.33 -4.25
N LEU A 69 -3.69 3.57 -4.84
CA LEU A 69 -2.84 2.63 -4.12
C LEU A 69 -1.89 3.35 -3.15
N VAL A 70 -1.28 4.46 -3.58
CA VAL A 70 -0.41 5.29 -2.72
C VAL A 70 -1.18 5.81 -1.51
N ILE A 71 -2.31 6.50 -1.73
CA ILE A 71 -3.15 7.04 -0.64
C ILE A 71 -3.59 5.93 0.31
N LEU A 72 -4.00 4.78 -0.23
CA LEU A 72 -4.43 3.65 0.58
C LEU A 72 -3.27 3.05 1.38
N SER A 73 -2.07 3.00 0.81
CA SER A 73 -0.88 2.48 1.50
C SER A 73 -0.55 3.32 2.73
N HIS A 74 -0.54 4.66 2.63
CA HIS A 74 -0.36 5.54 3.79
C HIS A 74 -1.44 5.33 4.86
N HIS A 75 -2.71 5.29 4.44
CA HIS A 75 -3.80 5.10 5.40
C HIS A 75 -3.72 3.74 6.11
N LEU A 76 -3.37 2.69 5.36
CA LEU A 76 -3.27 1.34 5.91
C LEU A 76 -2.07 1.22 6.85
N GLU A 77 -0.91 1.80 6.53
CA GLU A 77 0.22 1.84 7.44
C GLU A 77 -0.16 2.47 8.80
N GLU A 78 -0.81 3.63 8.77
CA GLU A 78 -1.28 4.29 9.99
C GLU A 78 -2.27 3.44 10.80
N GLN A 79 -3.15 2.67 10.14
CA GLN A 79 -4.06 1.76 10.84
C GLN A 79 -3.31 0.55 11.42
N LEU A 80 -2.39 -0.04 10.65
CA LEU A 80 -1.61 -1.20 11.09
C LEU A 80 -0.71 -0.85 12.29
N LEU A 81 -0.09 0.32 12.31
CA LEU A 81 0.71 0.81 13.44
C LEU A 81 -0.12 1.14 14.70
N ARG A 82 -1.44 1.31 14.57
CA ARG A 82 -2.33 1.55 15.70
C ARG A 82 -2.91 0.25 16.28
N GLU A 83 -3.04 -0.79 15.45
CA GLU A 83 -3.68 -2.06 15.81
C GLU A 83 -2.68 -3.20 16.09
N ASN A 84 -1.44 -3.12 15.60
CA ASN A 84 -0.31 -3.94 16.07
C ASN A 84 0.49 -3.23 17.16
#